data_AF-A0A1R1DEL9-F1
#
_entry.id   AF-A0A1R1DEL9-F1
#
_cell.length_a   1.000
_cell.length_b   1.000
_cell.length_c   1.000
_cell.angle_alpha   90.00
_cell.angle_beta   90.00
_cell.angle_gamma   90.00
#
_symmetry.space_group_name_H-M   'P 1'
#
loop_
_entity.id
_entity.type
_entity.pdbx_description
1 polymer ?
#
loop_
_entity_poly.entity_id
_entity_poly.type
_entity_poly.pdbx_seq_one_letter_code
_entity_poly.pdbx_strand_id
1 'polypeptide(L)'
;MELSYKDRKTSHEEIIINNYDIEYVALNDLLIRRLKPAMQDFSNVHRLTQRESELLILSVVYGFSNREISKKCVISEKTVKNHLANIMNKIGVRSIRKLFPLLLCHVLSSYDNHSEDFQHRQ
;
A
#
# COMPACT_ATOMS: atom_id res chain seq x y z
N MET A 1 -45.35 -21.24 1.05
CA MET A 1 -45.26 -21.69 2.44
C MET A 1 -43.78 -21.74 2.78
N GLU A 2 -43.38 -20.84 3.67
CA GLU A 2 -42.15 -20.75 4.50
C GLU A 2 -40.73 -20.74 3.90
N LEU A 3 -40.01 -19.72 4.38
CA LEU A 3 -38.57 -19.46 4.31
C LEU A 3 -37.77 -20.47 5.15
N SER A 4 -36.49 -20.70 4.81
CA SER A 4 -35.45 -20.73 5.86
C SER A 4 -34.05 -20.45 5.30
N TYR A 5 -33.46 -19.42 5.92
CA TYR A 5 -32.09 -18.93 5.85
C TYR A 5 -31.02 -20.02 5.99
N LYS A 6 -29.96 -19.94 5.17
CA LYS A 6 -28.59 -20.14 5.65
C LYS A 6 -27.60 -19.32 4.81
N ASP A 7 -27.11 -18.27 5.46
CA ASP A 7 -25.85 -17.59 5.15
C ASP A 7 -24.77 -18.55 4.67
N ARG A 8 -24.14 -18.22 3.54
CA ARG A 8 -22.68 -18.23 3.45
C ARG A 8 -22.21 -16.94 2.78
N LYS A 9 -21.74 -16.03 3.65
CA LYS A 9 -20.79 -14.97 3.31
C LYS A 9 -19.55 -15.57 2.63
N THR A 10 -18.78 -14.66 2.03
CA THR A 10 -17.43 -14.81 1.45
C THR A 10 -17.34 -15.59 0.14
N SER A 11 -17.54 -14.87 -0.98
CA SER A 11 -17.27 -15.35 -2.34
C SER A 11 -16.67 -14.23 -3.20
N HIS A 12 -15.71 -13.48 -2.64
CA HIS A 12 -14.88 -12.53 -3.41
C HIS A 12 -13.39 -12.62 -3.08
N GLU A 13 -12.97 -13.59 -2.27
CA GLU A 13 -11.55 -13.84 -1.98
C GLU A 13 -10.93 -14.86 -2.94
N GLU A 14 -11.71 -15.48 -3.83
CA GLU A 14 -11.25 -16.60 -4.68
C GLU A 14 -10.92 -16.24 -6.14
N ILE A 15 -10.81 -14.97 -6.53
CA ILE A 15 -10.49 -14.63 -7.93
C ILE A 15 -9.44 -13.52 -7.99
N ILE A 16 -8.15 -13.90 -7.94
CA ILE A 16 -7.06 -13.76 -8.94
C ILE A 16 -5.75 -14.09 -8.19
N ILE A 17 -5.50 -15.38 -7.90
CA ILE A 17 -4.14 -15.93 -7.75
C ILE A 17 -4.23 -17.36 -8.27
N ASN A 18 -3.99 -17.56 -9.56
CA ASN A 18 -3.81 -18.90 -10.13
C ASN A 18 -2.70 -18.80 -11.17
N ASN A 19 -1.47 -19.16 -10.73
CA ASN A 19 -0.29 -19.65 -11.49
C ASN A 19 1.09 -19.35 -10.85
N TYR A 20 1.19 -18.97 -9.57
CA TYR A 20 2.50 -18.81 -8.88
C TYR A 20 2.47 -19.32 -7.43
N ASP A 21 1.69 -20.36 -7.17
CA ASP A 21 1.51 -20.89 -5.83
C ASP A 21 2.73 -21.70 -5.38
N ILE A 22 3.19 -21.42 -4.15
CA ILE A 22 4.30 -22.06 -3.41
C ILE A 22 5.69 -21.38 -3.59
N GLU A 23 5.80 -20.11 -3.18
CA GLU A 23 7.02 -19.47 -2.62
C GLU A 23 6.78 -18.00 -2.20
N TYR A 24 5.70 -17.41 -2.71
CA TYR A 24 5.45 -15.97 -2.66
C TYR A 24 5.06 -15.40 -1.28
N VAL A 25 4.60 -16.22 -0.33
CA VAL A 25 4.19 -15.73 1.01
C VAL A 25 5.41 -15.27 1.82
N ALA A 26 6.47 -16.08 1.86
CA ALA A 26 7.70 -15.73 2.55
C ALA A 26 8.44 -14.57 1.85
N LEU A 27 8.41 -14.57 0.51
CA LEU A 27 8.97 -13.48 -0.29
C LEU A 27 8.21 -12.16 -0.06
N ASN A 28 6.88 -12.19 -0.02
CA ASN A 28 6.06 -11.02 0.32
C ASN A 28 6.39 -10.47 1.71
N ASP A 29 6.47 -11.35 2.72
CA ASP A 29 6.82 -10.92 4.07
C ASP A 29 8.22 -10.30 4.13
N LEU A 30 9.20 -10.90 3.45
CA LEU A 30 10.56 -10.36 3.35
C LEU A 30 10.57 -9.01 2.62
N LEU A 31 9.87 -8.90 1.49
CA LEU A 31 9.75 -7.67 0.71
C LEU A 31 9.08 -6.57 1.53
N ILE A 32 7.95 -6.83 2.17
CA ILE A 32 7.28 -5.84 3.04
C ILE A 32 8.21 -5.41 4.18
N ARG A 33 8.93 -6.33 4.83
CA ARG A 33 9.90 -5.98 5.87
C ARG A 33 11.02 -5.09 5.34
N ARG A 34 11.54 -5.35 4.14
CA ARG A 34 12.61 -4.55 3.52
C ARG A 34 12.13 -3.19 3.01
N LEU A 35 10.90 -3.11 2.53
CA LEU A 35 10.31 -1.88 1.99
C LEU A 35 9.79 -0.96 3.09
N LYS A 36 9.38 -1.51 4.24
CA LYS A 36 8.77 -0.76 5.35
C LYS A 36 9.61 0.45 5.81
N PRO A 37 10.93 0.37 6.02
CA PRO A 37 11.74 1.53 6.39
C PRO A 37 11.70 2.63 5.34
N ALA A 38 11.86 2.30 4.06
CA ALA A 38 11.79 3.27 2.96
C ALA A 38 10.39 3.88 2.81
N MET A 39 9.33 3.08 3.01
CA MET A 39 7.95 3.60 2.98
C MET A 39 7.65 4.52 4.16
N GLN A 40 8.26 4.24 5.32
CA GLN A 40 8.19 5.10 6.50
C GLN A 40 8.95 6.40 6.27
N ASP A 41 10.15 6.34 5.68
CA ASP A 41 10.92 7.52 5.30
C ASP A 41 10.17 8.39 4.28
N PHE A 42 9.63 7.78 3.22
CA PHE A 42 8.78 8.46 2.25
C PHE A 42 7.62 9.21 2.93
N SER A 43 6.94 8.54 3.86
CA SER A 43 5.86 9.15 4.62
C SER A 43 6.33 10.34 5.47
N ASN A 44 7.51 10.23 6.09
CA ASN A 44 8.09 11.27 6.93
C ASN A 44 8.53 12.49 6.10
N VAL A 45 9.24 12.26 4.99
CA VAL A 45 9.70 13.30 4.05
C VAL A 45 8.50 14.13 3.56
N HIS A 46 7.38 13.49 3.28
CA HIS A 46 6.15 14.14 2.83
C HIS A 46 5.18 14.55 3.96
N ARG A 47 5.57 14.38 5.24
CA ARG A 47 4.76 14.74 6.42
C ARG A 47 3.35 14.15 6.37
N LEU A 48 3.25 12.89 5.93
CA LEU A 48 2.00 12.16 5.95
C LEU A 48 1.62 11.81 7.39
N THR A 49 0.35 11.95 7.71
CA THR A 49 -0.19 11.43 8.97
C THR A 49 -0.20 9.91 8.92
N GLN A 50 -0.25 9.26 10.09
CA GLN A 50 -0.37 7.80 10.17
C GLN A 50 -1.52 7.25 9.30
N ARG A 51 -2.66 7.95 9.31
CA ARG A 51 -3.82 7.58 8.50
C ARG A 51 -3.53 7.71 7.01
N GLU A 52 -2.92 8.81 6.59
CA GLU A 52 -2.55 9.00 5.18
C GLU A 52 -1.51 7.98 4.69
N SER A 53 -0.52 7.63 5.52
CA SER A 53 0.43 6.55 5.22
C SER A 53 -0.27 5.21 5.02
N GLU A 54 -1.22 4.86 5.88
CA GLU A 54 -2.02 3.64 5.73
C GLU A 54 -2.80 3.63 4.39
N LEU A 55 -3.49 4.73 4.06
CA LEU A 55 -4.21 4.82 2.79
C LEU A 55 -3.29 4.82 1.57
N LEU A 56 -2.10 5.42 1.66
CA LEU A 56 -1.09 5.36 0.61
C LEU A 56 -0.72 3.89 0.35
N ILE A 57 -0.51 3.09 1.39
CA ILE A 57 -0.14 1.67 1.23
C ILE A 57 -1.29 0.87 0.63
N LEU A 58 -2.49 1.02 1.18
CA LEU A 58 -3.68 0.32 0.68
C LEU A 58 -3.98 0.65 -0.80
N SER A 59 -3.75 1.89 -1.22
CA SER A 59 -4.00 2.30 -2.60
C SER A 59 -2.85 1.98 -3.56
N VAL A 60 -1.61 2.24 -3.19
CA VAL A 60 -0.46 2.19 -4.09
C VAL A 60 0.22 0.83 -4.09
N VAL A 61 0.36 0.20 -2.92
CA VAL A 61 1.05 -1.09 -2.79
C VAL A 61 0.08 -2.24 -3.02
N TYR A 62 -1.08 -2.20 -2.36
CA TYR A 62 -2.10 -3.25 -2.51
C TYR A 62 -3.05 -3.02 -3.69
N GLY A 63 -3.05 -1.84 -4.30
CA GLY A 63 -3.88 -1.55 -5.47
C GLY A 63 -5.38 -1.48 -5.19
N PHE A 64 -5.81 -1.33 -3.93
CA PHE A 64 -7.23 -1.32 -3.59
C PHE A 64 -7.94 -0.08 -4.14
N SER A 65 -9.16 -0.29 -4.63
CA SER A 65 -10.07 0.77 -5.03
C SER A 65 -10.58 1.58 -3.83
N ASN A 66 -11.10 2.78 -4.09
CA ASN A 66 -11.68 3.62 -3.03
C ASN A 66 -12.78 2.88 -2.23
N ARG A 67 -13.56 2.03 -2.89
CA ARG A 67 -14.62 1.21 -2.28
C ARG A 67 -14.07 0.09 -1.40
N GLU A 68 -12.95 -0.51 -1.77
CA GLU A 68 -12.31 -1.55 -0.94
C GLU A 68 -11.63 -0.93 0.27
N ILE A 69 -10.94 0.21 0.09
CA ILE A 69 -10.34 0.98 1.18
C ILE A 69 -11.43 1.45 2.15
N SER A 70 -12.56 1.94 1.64
CA SER A 70 -13.66 2.42 2.48
C SER A 70 -14.21 1.31 3.37
N LYS A 71 -14.37 0.09 2.83
CA LYS A 71 -14.79 -1.09 3.60
C LYS A 71 -13.74 -1.52 4.62
N LYS A 72 -12.46 -1.63 4.22
CA LYS A 72 -11.36 -2.08 5.09
C LYS A 72 -11.15 -1.15 6.28
N CYS A 73 -11.31 0.15 6.07
CA CYS A 73 -11.08 1.13 7.11
C CYS A 73 -12.35 1.67 7.76
N VAL A 74 -13.53 1.15 7.41
CA VAL A 74 -14.83 1.54 7.96
C VAL A 74 -15.08 3.06 7.88
N ILE A 75 -14.84 3.64 6.69
CA ILE A 75 -15.10 5.06 6.38
C ILE A 75 -15.86 5.19 5.07
N SER A 76 -16.35 6.39 4.74
CA SER A 76 -17.02 6.62 3.45
C SER A 76 -16.00 6.68 2.28
N GLU A 77 -16.42 6.32 1.07
CA GLU A 77 -15.60 6.52 -0.15
C GLU A 77 -15.22 7.99 -0.36
N LYS A 78 -16.09 8.92 0.07
CA LYS A 78 -15.81 10.36 0.02
C LYS A 78 -14.65 10.71 0.97
N THR A 79 -14.63 10.13 2.16
CA THR A 79 -13.52 10.30 3.12
C THR A 79 -12.22 9.75 2.54
N VAL A 80 -12.25 8.58 1.89
CA VAL A 80 -11.08 8.02 1.18
C VAL A 80 -10.56 8.99 0.12
N LYS A 81 -11.44 9.50 -0.75
CA LYS A 81 -11.07 10.49 -1.78
C LYS A 81 -10.43 11.74 -1.19
N ASN A 82 -10.96 12.24 -0.06
CA ASN A 82 -10.42 13.42 0.60
C ASN A 82 -9.01 13.16 1.16
N HIS A 83 -8.78 12.01 1.81
CA HIS A 83 -7.43 11.62 2.26
C HIS A 83 -6.45 11.48 1.09
N LEU A 84 -6.86 10.83 -0.01
CA LEU A 84 -6.02 10.68 -1.20
C LEU A 84 -5.69 12.04 -1.86
N ALA A 85 -6.64 12.99 -1.84
CA ALA A 85 -6.38 14.35 -2.28
C ALA A 85 -5.33 15.06 -1.38
N ASN A 86 -5.44 14.91 -0.06
CA ASN A 86 -4.46 15.46 0.88
C ASN A 86 -3.05 14.85 0.69
N ILE A 87 -2.97 13.53 0.49
CA ILE A 87 -1.73 12.83 0.17
C ILE A 87 -1.09 13.41 -1.09
N MET A 88 -1.87 13.52 -2.18
CA MET A 88 -1.39 14.09 -3.44
C MET A 88 -0.92 15.53 -3.29
N ASN A 89 -1.63 16.35 -2.51
CA ASN A 89 -1.24 17.73 -2.23
C ASN A 89 0.08 17.81 -1.45
N LYS A 90 0.28 16.97 -0.42
CA LYS A 90 1.51 16.92 0.37
C LYS A 90 2.72 16.44 -0.45
N ILE A 91 2.50 15.51 -1.37
CA ILE A 91 3.55 14.98 -2.25
C ILE A 91 3.80 15.91 -3.45
N GLY A 92 2.87 16.80 -3.78
CA GLY A 92 3.00 17.74 -4.89
C GLY A 92 2.63 17.14 -6.25
N VAL A 93 1.74 16.13 -6.28
CA VAL A 93 1.26 15.51 -7.52
C VAL A 93 -0.23 15.76 -7.74
N ARG A 94 -0.67 15.63 -9.00
CA ARG A 94 -2.08 15.83 -9.39
C ARG A 94 -2.80 14.53 -9.75
N SER A 95 -2.11 13.39 -9.68
CA SER A 95 -2.65 12.10 -10.12
C SER A 95 -2.12 10.99 -9.24
N ILE A 96 -3.03 10.16 -8.73
CA ILE A 96 -2.72 8.99 -7.90
C ILE A 96 -1.79 8.01 -8.62
N ARG A 97 -1.90 7.91 -9.96
CA ARG A 97 -1.01 7.07 -10.79
C ARG A 97 0.46 7.47 -10.70
N LYS A 98 0.77 8.71 -10.30
CA LYS A 98 2.14 9.18 -10.11
C LYS A 98 2.72 8.80 -8.75
N LEU A 99 1.89 8.38 -7.79
CA LEU A 99 2.37 8.01 -6.45
C LEU A 99 3.19 6.72 -6.49
N PHE A 100 2.77 5.74 -7.29
CA PHE A 100 3.50 4.48 -7.43
C PHE A 100 4.95 4.65 -7.92
N PRO A 101 5.21 5.28 -9.08
CA PRO A 101 6.59 5.45 -9.55
C PRO A 101 7.42 6.33 -8.61
N LEU A 102 6.84 7.31 -7.93
CA LEU A 102 7.56 8.13 -6.95
C LEU A 102 7.96 7.32 -5.71
N LEU A 103 7.03 6.55 -5.15
CA LEU A 103 7.31 5.66 -4.03
C LEU A 103 8.37 4.63 -4.41
N LEU A 104 8.27 4.06 -5.60
CA LEU A 104 9.26 3.10 -6.12
C LEU A 104 10.63 3.75 -6.29
N CYS A 105 10.72 4.94 -6.88
CA CYS A 105 12.00 5.66 -7.02
C CYS A 105 12.62 5.93 -5.65
N HIS A 106 11.83 6.38 -4.68
CA HIS A 106 12.33 6.62 -3.33
C HIS A 106 12.86 5.34 -2.67
N VAL A 107 12.11 4.24 -2.75
CA VAL A 107 12.53 2.92 -2.28
C VAL A 107 13.86 2.49 -2.93
N LEU A 108 13.98 2.63 -4.24
CA LEU A 108 15.19 2.24 -4.96
C LEU A 108 16.38 3.15 -4.63
N SER A 109 16.18 4.48 -4.55
CA SER A 109 17.24 5.42 -4.16
C SER A 109 17.67 5.26 -2.70
N SER A 110 16.80 4.79 -1.81
CA SER A 110 17.18 4.43 -0.44
C SER A 110 18.01 3.14 -0.36
N TYR A 111 18.08 2.35 -1.44
CA TYR A 111 18.94 1.16 -1.52
C TYR A 111 20.40 1.52 -1.84
N ASP A 112 20.63 2.50 -2.72
CA ASP A 112 21.97 2.86 -3.18
C ASP A 112 22.84 3.48 -2.08
N ASN A 113 22.24 4.23 -1.14
CA ASN A 113 22.96 4.89 -0.04
C ASN A 113 23.54 3.92 1.01
N HIS A 114 23.11 2.65 1.03
CA HIS A 114 23.65 1.65 1.97
C HIS A 114 24.75 0.76 1.37
N SER A 115 25.02 0.87 0.07
CA SER A 115 26.12 0.16 -0.59
C SER A 115 27.49 0.78 -0.30
N GLU A 116 27.56 2.09 -0.07
CA GLU A 116 28.83 2.78 0.20
C GLU A 116 29.29 2.64 1.67
N ASP A 117 28.36 2.48 2.61
CA ASP A 117 28.66 2.29 4.05
C ASP A 117 29.37 0.97 4.38
N PHE A 118 29.36 0.00 3.45
CA PHE A 118 30.11 -1.26 3.58
C PHE A 118 31.58 -1.13 3.13
N GLN A 119 31.94 -0.10 2.37
CA GLN A 119 33.32 0.12 1.89
C GLN A 119 34.17 0.97 2.86
N HIS A 120 33.57 1.61 3.87
CA HIS A 120 34.26 2.48 4.83
C HIS A 120 34.46 1.87 6.23
N ARG A 121 34.21 0.56 6.39
CA ARG A 121 34.51 -0.20 7.63
C ARG A 121 35.48 -1.36 7.37
N GLN A 122 36.60 -1.07 6.69
CA GLN A 122 37.81 -1.90 6.74
C GLN A 122 38.99 -1.03 7.16
#